data_AF-A0A3P7WJK3-F1
#
_entry.id   AF-A0A3P7WJK3-F1
#
_cell.length_a   1.000
_cell.length_b   1.000
_cell.length_c   1.000
_cell.angle_alpha   90.00
_cell.angle_beta   90.00
_cell.angle_gamma   90.00
#
_symmetry.space_group_name_H-M   'P 1'
#
loop_
_entity.id
_entity.type
_entity.pdbx_description
1 polymer ?
#
loop_
_entity_poly.entity_id
_entity_poly.type
_entity_poly.pdbx_seq_one_letter_code
_entity_poly.pdbx_strand_id
1 'polypeptide(L)'
;MNQFNKETPQTNDNYGMTYDYGSLMHYGGTSASFNKKPTMVPFDVNYQQTLGSPFISFIELSMLNEHYKCKERCDPRTSVKCEMGGFPHPRDYEKCICPGGYGGARCTERPSGCGEKIQAFTKWVTLEDVVDNNRENEDFLTCNYWIESPVGTDIQVRLLDFTKGLSVDGCKYAGVEIKTNKD
;
A
#
# COMPACT_ATOMS: atom_id res chain seq x y z
N MET A 1 -26.72 1.93 -16.72
CA MET A 1 -25.47 1.14 -16.61
C MET A 1 -24.28 2.01 -16.98
N ASN A 2 -23.99 3.06 -16.20
CA ASN A 2 -22.92 4.03 -16.47
C ASN A 2 -21.80 4.00 -15.43
N GLN A 3 -21.81 3.03 -14.51
CA GLN A 3 -20.86 2.94 -13.39
C GLN A 3 -19.45 2.48 -13.82
N PHE A 4 -19.30 1.90 -15.01
CA PHE A 4 -18.02 1.34 -15.51
C PHE A 4 -17.50 2.06 -16.76
N ASN A 5 -18.09 3.21 -17.11
CA ASN A 5 -17.60 4.01 -18.22
C ASN A 5 -16.22 4.57 -17.85
N LYS A 6 -15.28 4.49 -18.79
CA LYS A 6 -13.96 5.09 -18.61
C LYS A 6 -14.04 6.59 -18.89
N GLU A 7 -13.46 7.38 -18.00
CA GLU A 7 -13.23 8.80 -18.25
C GLU A 7 -12.11 9.02 -19.28
N THR A 8 -12.13 10.17 -19.95
CA THR A 8 -11.11 10.52 -20.94
C THR A 8 -10.07 11.46 -20.32
N PRO A 9 -8.88 11.63 -20.95
CA PRO A 9 -7.89 12.60 -20.48
C PRO A 9 -8.37 14.06 -20.48
N GLN A 10 -9.51 14.37 -21.10
CA GLN A 10 -10.11 15.71 -21.07
C GLN A 10 -10.94 15.94 -19.80
N THR A 11 -11.46 14.88 -19.19
CA THR A 11 -12.33 14.93 -18.00
C THR A 11 -11.66 14.37 -16.75
N ASN A 12 -10.52 13.69 -16.89
CA ASN A 12 -9.77 13.09 -15.80
C ASN A 12 -8.26 13.25 -15.98
N ASP A 13 -7.58 13.66 -14.92
CA ASP A 13 -6.13 13.71 -14.81
C ASP A 13 -5.67 12.82 -13.65
N ASN A 14 -4.73 11.93 -13.90
CA ASN A 14 -4.15 11.04 -12.89
C ASN A 14 -2.81 11.56 -12.36
N TYR A 15 -2.38 12.76 -12.78
CA TYR A 15 -1.14 13.39 -12.34
C TYR A 15 0.12 12.55 -12.59
N GLY A 16 0.08 11.69 -13.61
CA GLY A 16 1.17 10.76 -13.91
C GLY A 16 1.32 9.59 -12.93
N MET A 17 0.39 9.41 -11.99
CA MET A 17 0.39 8.30 -11.04
C MET A 17 -0.09 7.00 -11.68
N THR A 18 0.44 5.89 -11.20
CA THR A 18 0.11 4.54 -11.68
C THR A 18 -1.28 4.11 -11.22
N TYR A 19 -1.79 3.04 -11.84
CA TYR A 19 -3.07 2.46 -11.44
C TYR A 19 -2.91 1.71 -10.12
N ASP A 20 -3.70 2.09 -9.12
CA ASP A 20 -3.68 1.49 -7.80
C ASP A 20 -4.83 0.52 -7.62
N TYR A 21 -4.53 -0.79 -7.65
CA TYR A 21 -5.52 -1.83 -7.40
C TYR A 21 -6.10 -1.78 -5.97
N GLY A 22 -5.34 -1.25 -5.02
CA GLY A 22 -5.69 -1.17 -3.60
C GLY A 22 -6.23 0.19 -3.16
N SER A 23 -6.58 1.07 -4.11
CA SER A 23 -7.19 2.36 -3.82
C SER A 23 -8.53 2.19 -3.10
N LEU A 24 -8.76 3.04 -2.08
CA LEU A 24 -10.05 3.17 -1.39
C LEU A 24 -11.20 3.48 -2.36
N MET A 25 -10.90 4.21 -3.43
CA MET A 25 -11.85 4.58 -4.48
C MET A 25 -12.11 3.46 -5.50
N HIS A 26 -11.40 2.33 -5.40
CA HIS A 26 -11.55 1.21 -6.33
C HIS A 26 -12.74 0.32 -5.97
N TYR A 27 -13.55 -0.08 -6.96
CA TYR A 27 -14.59 -1.09 -6.75
C TYR A 27 -14.02 -2.45 -6.37
N GLY A 28 -14.78 -3.24 -5.61
CA GLY A 28 -14.47 -4.65 -5.38
C GLY A 28 -14.64 -5.48 -6.65
N GLY A 29 -13.94 -6.62 -6.73
CA GLY A 29 -14.00 -7.51 -7.88
C GLY A 29 -15.41 -8.02 -8.20
N THR A 30 -16.29 -8.10 -7.20
CA THR A 30 -17.69 -8.55 -7.31
C THR A 30 -18.71 -7.41 -7.26
N SER A 31 -18.28 -6.15 -7.29
CA SER A 31 -19.18 -4.99 -7.24
C SER A 31 -20.23 -5.02 -8.36
N ALA A 32 -21.48 -4.74 -8.00
CA ALA A 32 -22.65 -4.81 -8.89
C ALA A 32 -22.92 -6.20 -9.52
N SER A 33 -22.36 -7.28 -8.97
CA SER A 33 -22.64 -8.65 -9.42
C SER A 33 -24.00 -9.16 -8.94
N PHE A 34 -24.80 -9.74 -9.83
CA PHE A 34 -26.06 -10.40 -9.48
C PHE A 34 -25.87 -11.86 -9.01
N ASN A 35 -24.79 -12.51 -9.44
CA ASN A 35 -24.54 -13.94 -9.24
C ASN A 35 -23.27 -14.24 -8.43
N LYS A 36 -22.71 -13.21 -7.76
CA LYS A 36 -21.47 -13.27 -6.98
C LYS A 36 -20.21 -13.65 -7.78
N LYS A 37 -20.29 -13.65 -9.11
CA LYS A 37 -19.09 -13.80 -9.96
C LYS A 37 -18.40 -12.45 -10.14
N PRO A 38 -17.07 -12.43 -10.39
CA PRO A 38 -16.35 -11.20 -10.65
C PRO A 38 -16.94 -10.43 -11.82
N THR A 39 -17.16 -9.14 -11.64
CA THR A 39 -17.51 -8.16 -12.69
C THR A 39 -16.27 -7.43 -13.19
N MET A 40 -15.18 -7.47 -12.40
CA MET A 40 -13.89 -6.90 -12.74
C MET A 40 -12.77 -7.87 -12.37
N VAL A 41 -11.87 -8.11 -13.33
CA VAL A 41 -10.71 -8.99 -13.16
C VAL A 41 -9.46 -8.20 -13.56
N PRO A 42 -8.49 -8.02 -12.66
CA PRO A 42 -7.24 -7.35 -12.99
C PRO A 42 -6.42 -8.22 -13.96
N PHE A 43 -5.57 -7.58 -14.77
CA PHE A 43 -4.70 -8.31 -15.70
C PHE A 43 -3.73 -9.25 -14.96
N ASP A 44 -3.17 -8.78 -13.84
CA ASP A 44 -2.51 -9.66 -12.89
C ASP A 44 -3.55 -10.13 -11.86
N VAL A 45 -3.98 -11.39 -12.03
CA VAL A 45 -5.01 -12.02 -11.23
C VAL A 45 -4.63 -12.16 -9.75
N ASN A 46 -3.36 -12.02 -9.39
CA ASN A 46 -2.92 -12.03 -7.99
C ASN A 46 -3.49 -10.83 -7.21
N TYR A 47 -3.86 -9.74 -7.89
CA TYR A 47 -4.48 -8.56 -7.28
C TYR A 47 -6.02 -8.65 -7.17
N GLN A 48 -6.63 -9.80 -7.50
CA GLN A 48 -8.10 -9.92 -7.53
C GLN A 48 -8.75 -9.56 -6.18
N GLN A 49 -8.13 -9.96 -5.07
CA GLN A 49 -8.63 -9.66 -3.71
C GLN A 49 -8.18 -8.29 -3.21
N THR A 50 -7.24 -7.62 -3.88
CA THR A 50 -6.83 -6.26 -3.56
C THR A 50 -7.91 -5.23 -3.89
N LEU A 51 -8.72 -5.51 -4.92
CA LEU A 51 -9.80 -4.64 -5.37
C LEU A 51 -10.87 -4.42 -4.29
N GLY A 52 -11.28 -3.17 -4.06
CA GLY A 52 -12.28 -2.84 -3.04
C GLY A 52 -11.72 -2.62 -1.63
N SER A 53 -10.42 -2.33 -1.56
CA SER A 53 -9.67 -2.02 -0.35
C SER A 53 -10.34 -0.92 0.50
N PRO A 54 -10.38 -1.07 1.84
CA PRO A 54 -10.83 -0.03 2.76
C PRO A 54 -9.70 0.93 3.18
N PHE A 55 -8.49 0.79 2.61
CA PHE A 55 -7.30 1.53 3.04
C PHE A 55 -7.07 2.75 2.15
N ILE A 56 -6.78 3.90 2.78
CA ILE A 56 -6.26 5.05 2.05
C ILE A 56 -4.84 4.70 1.58
N SER A 57 -4.63 4.68 0.27
CA SER A 57 -3.34 4.37 -0.30
C SER A 57 -2.41 5.59 -0.32
N PHE A 58 -1.12 5.33 -0.47
CA PHE A 58 -0.15 6.41 -0.65
C PHE A 58 -0.39 7.19 -1.95
N ILE A 59 -0.82 6.51 -3.01
CA ILE A 59 -1.15 7.15 -4.29
C ILE A 59 -2.31 8.14 -4.11
N GLU A 60 -3.34 7.78 -3.35
CA GLU A 60 -4.46 8.69 -3.04
C GLU A 60 -4.01 9.93 -2.27
N LEU A 61 -3.18 9.75 -1.22
CA LEU A 61 -2.61 10.85 -0.46
C LEU A 61 -1.76 11.76 -1.36
N SER A 62 -0.91 11.17 -2.19
CA SER A 62 -0.05 11.90 -3.12
C SER A 62 -0.88 12.66 -4.15
N MET A 63 -1.92 12.03 -4.71
CA MET A 63 -2.80 12.59 -5.74
C MET A 63 -3.56 13.80 -5.21
N LEU A 64 -4.14 13.72 -4.01
CA LEU A 64 -4.82 14.86 -3.38
C LEU A 64 -3.84 16.00 -3.08
N ASN A 65 -2.63 15.68 -2.62
CA ASN A 65 -1.61 16.70 -2.36
C ASN A 65 -1.10 17.35 -3.65
N GLU A 66 -1.09 16.63 -4.77
CA GLU A 66 -0.82 17.19 -6.10
C GLU A 66 -1.97 18.09 -6.55
N HIS A 67 -3.20 17.58 -6.53
CA HIS A 67 -4.41 18.27 -6.99
C HIS A 67 -4.63 19.61 -6.28
N TYR A 68 -4.46 19.62 -4.96
CA TYR A 68 -4.61 20.82 -4.12
C TYR A 68 -3.32 21.63 -3.95
N LYS A 69 -2.26 21.31 -4.71
CA LYS A 69 -0.97 22.03 -4.70
C LYS A 69 -0.30 22.10 -3.33
N CYS A 70 -0.55 21.12 -2.48
CA CYS A 70 0.07 21.03 -1.16
C CYS A 70 1.58 20.82 -1.28
N LYS A 71 2.04 20.06 -2.28
CA LYS A 71 3.47 19.80 -2.50
C LYS A 71 4.24 21.06 -2.90
N GLU A 72 3.60 22.01 -3.59
CA GLU A 72 4.21 23.29 -3.98
C GLU A 72 4.53 24.19 -2.77
N ARG A 73 3.95 23.91 -1.60
CA ARG A 73 4.21 24.66 -0.37
C ARG A 73 5.58 24.36 0.25
N CYS A 74 6.24 23.30 -0.20
CA CYS A 74 7.51 22.83 0.33
C CYS A 74 8.64 23.35 -0.58
N ASP A 75 9.49 24.27 -0.08
CA ASP A 75 10.65 24.74 -0.85
C ASP A 75 11.66 23.60 -1.00
N PRO A 76 12.00 23.16 -2.24
CA PRO A 76 12.92 22.05 -2.48
C PRO A 76 14.34 22.25 -1.93
N ARG A 77 14.73 23.50 -1.60
CA ARG A 77 16.08 23.84 -1.10
C ARG A 77 16.19 23.71 0.41
N THR A 78 15.08 23.88 1.13
CA THR A 78 15.05 23.93 2.60
C THR A 78 14.24 22.80 3.21
N SER A 79 13.26 22.26 2.49
CA SER A 79 12.46 21.13 2.95
C SER A 79 13.27 19.84 2.95
N VAL A 80 12.88 18.91 3.81
CA VAL A 80 13.52 17.59 3.91
C VAL A 80 13.50 16.85 2.57
N LYS A 81 14.58 16.12 2.28
CA LYS A 81 14.64 15.21 1.14
C LYS A 81 14.08 13.84 1.52
N CYS A 82 12.96 13.50 0.91
CA CYS A 82 12.28 12.22 1.09
C CYS A 82 12.87 11.16 0.17
N GLU A 83 12.95 9.94 0.69
CA GLU A 83 13.38 8.75 -0.04
C GLU A 83 12.17 7.82 -0.27
N MET A 84 12.41 6.71 -0.98
CA MET A 84 11.44 5.61 -1.13
C MET A 84 10.06 6.06 -1.64
N GLY A 85 10.01 7.07 -2.51
CA GLY A 85 8.77 7.57 -3.10
C GLY A 85 7.99 8.57 -2.24
N GLY A 86 8.46 8.89 -1.03
CA GLY A 86 7.82 9.88 -0.15
C GLY A 86 7.89 11.33 -0.66
N PHE A 87 7.08 12.21 -0.06
CA PHE A 87 7.12 13.66 -0.34
C PHE A 87 7.06 14.50 0.95
N PRO A 88 7.60 15.75 0.94
CA PRO A 88 7.68 16.56 2.16
C PRO A 88 6.29 16.90 2.71
N HIS A 89 6.13 16.83 4.03
CA HIS A 89 4.85 17.09 4.68
C HIS A 89 4.51 18.58 4.62
N PRO A 90 3.34 18.97 4.06
CA PRO A 90 3.02 20.37 3.70
C PRO A 90 2.76 21.29 4.90
N ARG A 91 2.77 20.74 6.13
CA ARG A 91 2.63 21.48 7.40
C ARG A 91 3.82 21.29 8.34
N ASP A 92 4.77 20.43 7.97
CA ASP A 92 5.97 20.12 8.76
C ASP A 92 7.11 19.79 7.79
N TYR A 93 7.83 20.81 7.36
CA TYR A 93 8.82 20.73 6.27
C TYR A 93 10.07 19.91 6.64
N GLU A 94 10.19 19.47 7.89
CA GLU A 94 11.29 18.64 8.38
C GLU A 94 10.97 17.13 8.31
N LYS A 95 9.74 16.75 7.93
CA LYS A 95 9.30 15.36 7.82
C LYS A 95 8.67 15.06 6.47
N CYS A 96 8.69 13.78 6.12
CA CYS A 96 8.05 13.26 4.92
C CYS A 96 6.73 12.57 5.23
N ILE A 97 5.81 12.61 4.27
CA ILE A 97 4.72 11.64 4.15
C ILE A 97 5.30 10.45 3.37
N CYS A 98 5.24 9.27 3.98
CA CYS A 98 5.91 8.07 3.48
C CYS A 98 4.91 7.06 2.92
N PRO A 99 5.30 6.30 1.87
CA PRO A 99 4.51 5.14 1.46
C PRO A 99 4.44 4.10 2.57
N GLY A 100 3.38 3.27 2.53
CA GLY A 100 3.18 2.19 3.50
C GLY A 100 4.42 1.30 3.59
N GLY A 101 4.82 0.90 4.80
CA GLY A 101 6.05 0.16 5.02
C GLY A 101 7.29 1.02 5.26
N TYR A 102 7.23 2.35 5.09
CA TYR A 102 8.32 3.29 5.35
C TYR A 102 7.92 4.38 6.36
N GLY A 103 8.91 4.86 7.11
CA GLY A 103 8.74 5.89 8.14
C GLY A 103 10.03 6.65 8.42
N GLY A 104 10.04 7.38 9.52
CA GLY A 104 11.12 8.31 9.86
C GLY A 104 11.02 9.64 9.09
N ALA A 105 11.89 10.59 9.40
CA ALA A 105 11.84 11.93 8.81
C ALA A 105 12.03 11.93 7.29
N ARG A 106 12.71 10.90 6.75
CA ARG A 106 13.07 10.78 5.33
C ARG A 106 12.48 9.56 4.62
N CYS A 107 11.59 8.78 5.26
CA CYS A 107 11.09 7.50 4.72
C CYS A 107 12.17 6.42 4.56
N THR A 108 13.24 6.49 5.37
CA THR A 108 14.38 5.56 5.36
C THR A 108 14.37 4.58 6.54
N GLU A 109 13.32 4.64 7.35
CA GLU A 109 13.18 3.81 8.55
C GLU A 109 11.95 2.93 8.44
N ARG A 110 11.96 1.82 9.19
CA ARG A 110 10.77 0.99 9.37
C ARG A 110 9.76 1.77 10.22
N PRO A 111 8.45 1.78 9.88
CA PRO A 111 7.43 2.38 10.72
C PRO A 111 7.49 1.87 12.17
N SER A 112 7.19 2.75 13.11
CA SER A 112 7.04 2.37 14.52
C SER A 112 5.87 1.39 14.69
N GLY A 113 5.98 0.47 15.65
CA GLY A 113 4.98 -0.56 15.92
C GLY A 113 5.55 -1.98 15.80
N CYS A 114 4.67 -2.96 15.67
CA CYS A 114 5.03 -4.37 15.53
C CYS A 114 5.74 -4.67 14.19
N GLY A 115 6.29 -5.88 14.10
CA GLY A 115 7.22 -6.29 13.06
C GLY A 115 8.66 -5.92 13.36
N GLU A 116 9.57 -6.34 12.50
CA GLU A 116 11.01 -6.27 12.76
C GLU A 116 11.85 -6.22 11.47
N LYS A 117 13.16 -6.01 11.63
CA LYS A 117 14.13 -6.19 10.56
C LYS A 117 14.64 -7.62 10.60
N ILE A 118 14.59 -8.31 9.47
CA ILE A 118 14.97 -9.72 9.36
C ILE A 118 16.07 -9.85 8.32
N GLN A 119 17.18 -10.47 8.71
CA GLN A 119 18.23 -10.82 7.75
C GLN A 119 17.85 -12.11 7.01
N ALA A 120 17.82 -12.06 5.68
CA ALA A 120 17.66 -13.24 4.85
C ALA A 120 18.96 -14.06 4.78
N PHE A 121 18.82 -15.38 4.77
CA PHE A 121 19.92 -16.34 4.66
C PHE A 121 19.72 -17.28 3.47
N THR A 122 20.78 -18.00 3.08
CA THR A 122 20.71 -19.04 2.03
C THR A 122 19.87 -20.25 2.43
N LYS A 123 19.68 -20.47 3.74
CA LYS A 123 18.75 -21.47 4.28
C LYS A 123 17.43 -20.80 4.58
N TRP A 124 16.33 -21.50 4.29
CA TRP A 124 14.98 -21.05 4.65
C TRP A 124 14.86 -20.85 6.16
N VAL A 125 14.27 -19.71 6.52
CA VAL A 125 13.87 -19.37 7.89
C VAL A 125 12.37 -19.10 7.86
N THR A 126 11.64 -19.67 8.83
CA THR A 126 10.20 -19.42 8.98
C THR A 126 10.00 -18.14 9.77
N LEU A 127 9.21 -17.22 9.21
CA LEU A 127 8.62 -16.09 9.93
C LEU A 127 7.17 -16.45 10.25
N GLU A 128 6.81 -16.36 11.52
CA GLU A 128 5.44 -16.58 12.01
C GLU A 128 5.04 -15.38 12.85
N ASP A 129 3.83 -14.87 12.63
CA ASP A 129 3.28 -13.76 13.38
C ASP A 129 1.77 -13.89 13.55
N VAL A 130 1.25 -13.33 14.64
CA VAL A 130 -0.18 -13.22 14.93
C VAL A 130 -0.52 -11.73 15.03
N VAL A 131 -1.05 -11.19 13.94
CA VAL A 131 -1.47 -9.79 13.85
C VAL A 131 -2.89 -9.64 14.41
N ASP A 132 -3.00 -9.68 15.73
CA ASP A 132 -4.22 -9.37 16.47
C ASP A 132 -3.86 -8.81 17.84
N ASN A 133 -4.56 -7.76 18.27
CA ASN A 133 -4.38 -7.19 19.61
C ASN A 133 -5.57 -7.45 20.54
N ASN A 134 -6.55 -8.28 20.14
CA ASN A 134 -7.78 -8.59 20.87
C ASN A 134 -8.55 -7.34 21.33
N ARG A 135 -8.44 -6.25 20.58
CA ARG A 135 -9.16 -4.99 20.82
C ARG A 135 -10.00 -4.66 19.60
N GLU A 136 -11.21 -4.17 19.85
CA GLU A 136 -11.95 -3.45 18.82
C GLU A 136 -11.20 -2.15 18.55
N ASN A 137 -10.52 -2.10 17.39
CA ASN A 137 -9.87 -0.89 16.91
C ASN A 137 -10.70 -0.34 15.75
N GLU A 138 -10.80 0.98 15.67
CA GLU A 138 -11.35 1.65 14.49
C GLU A 138 -10.43 1.48 13.27
N ASP A 139 -9.11 1.39 13.54
CA ASP A 139 -8.07 1.22 12.53
C ASP A 139 -7.51 -0.21 12.52
N PHE A 140 -6.95 -0.61 11.38
CA PHE A 140 -6.23 -1.88 11.26
C PHE A 140 -4.92 -1.84 12.04
N LEU A 141 -4.61 -2.94 12.71
CA LEU A 141 -3.26 -3.19 13.22
C LEU A 141 -2.36 -3.60 12.04
N THR A 142 -1.28 -2.84 11.82
CA THR A 142 -0.31 -3.14 10.76
C THR A 142 1.06 -3.43 11.37
N CYS A 143 1.59 -4.63 11.10
CA CYS A 143 2.97 -5.00 11.42
C CYS A 143 3.84 -4.90 10.17
N ASN A 144 4.98 -4.21 10.30
CA ASN A 144 5.87 -3.94 9.17
C ASN A 144 7.17 -4.71 9.34
N TYR A 145 7.45 -5.59 8.38
CA TYR A 145 8.65 -6.42 8.35
C TYR A 145 9.57 -5.99 7.22
N TRP A 146 10.84 -5.72 7.53
CA TRP A 146 11.86 -5.40 6.54
C TRP A 146 12.79 -6.60 6.41
N ILE A 147 12.67 -7.33 5.31
CA ILE A 147 13.55 -8.45 5.00
C ILE A 147 14.72 -7.92 4.19
N GLU A 148 15.92 -8.00 4.74
CA GLU A 148 17.14 -7.42 4.19
C GLU A 148 18.12 -8.53 3.77
N SER A 149 18.83 -8.31 2.66
CA SER A 149 19.89 -9.21 2.17
C SER A 149 21.09 -8.41 1.65
N PRO A 150 22.28 -9.02 1.54
CA PRO A 150 23.44 -8.34 0.97
C PRO A 150 23.18 -7.86 -0.47
N VAL A 151 23.81 -6.74 -0.85
CA VAL A 151 23.71 -6.18 -2.21
C VAL A 151 24.08 -7.23 -3.26
N GLY A 152 23.30 -7.32 -4.33
CA GLY A 152 23.52 -8.28 -5.43
C GLY A 152 22.92 -9.67 -5.16
N THR A 153 22.03 -9.78 -4.18
CA THR A 153 21.27 -11.02 -3.90
C THR A 153 19.77 -10.77 -4.04
N ASP A 154 19.03 -11.83 -4.36
CA ASP A 154 17.57 -11.82 -4.39
C ASP A 154 16.99 -12.52 -3.15
N ILE A 155 15.93 -11.94 -2.59
CA ILE A 155 15.19 -12.53 -1.48
C ILE A 155 14.05 -13.38 -2.04
N GLN A 156 13.97 -14.63 -1.59
CA GLN A 156 12.83 -15.50 -1.88
C GLN A 156 11.90 -15.56 -0.67
N VAL A 157 10.62 -15.30 -0.91
CA VAL A 157 9.56 -15.41 0.09
C VAL A 157 8.57 -16.47 -0.39
N ARG A 158 8.17 -17.36 0.52
CA ARG A 158 7.12 -18.33 0.29
C ARG A 158 6.08 -18.20 1.38
N LEU A 159 4.84 -17.95 0.96
CA LEU A 159 3.69 -17.96 1.85
C LEU A 159 3.33 -19.41 2.18
N LEU A 160 3.30 -19.74 3.48
CA LEU A 160 3.09 -21.12 3.94
C LEU A 160 1.65 -21.39 4.37
N ASP A 161 1.12 -20.58 5.27
CA ASP A 161 -0.24 -20.71 5.80
C ASP A 161 -0.80 -19.35 6.22
N PHE A 162 -2.12 -19.25 6.22
CA PHE A 162 -2.87 -18.08 6.69
C PHE A 162 -4.18 -18.53 7.33
N THR A 163 -4.71 -17.68 8.21
CA THR A 163 -6.06 -17.86 8.75
C THR A 163 -7.09 -17.97 7.62
N LYS A 164 -7.84 -19.07 7.63
CA LYS A 164 -8.84 -19.37 6.60
C LYS A 164 -10.13 -18.60 6.84
N GLY A 165 -10.87 -18.35 5.76
CA GLY A 165 -12.21 -17.72 5.83
C GLY A 165 -12.21 -16.19 5.89
N LEU A 166 -11.04 -15.55 5.82
CA LEU A 166 -10.89 -14.08 5.85
C LEU A 166 -10.72 -13.44 4.46
N SER A 167 -10.47 -14.25 3.42
CA SER A 167 -10.25 -13.77 2.06
C SER A 167 -11.54 -13.27 1.42
N VAL A 168 -11.65 -11.96 1.24
CA VAL A 168 -12.76 -11.26 0.59
C VAL A 168 -12.24 -10.07 -0.20
N ASP A 169 -13.06 -9.53 -1.13
CA ASP A 169 -12.74 -8.32 -1.88
C ASP A 169 -12.27 -7.20 -0.93
N GLY A 170 -11.07 -6.68 -1.19
CA GLY A 170 -10.43 -5.58 -0.47
C GLY A 170 -9.69 -6.01 0.79
N CYS A 171 -9.54 -7.31 1.08
CA CYS A 171 -8.84 -7.80 2.28
C CYS A 171 -9.35 -7.15 3.58
N LYS A 172 -10.67 -6.95 3.69
CA LYS A 172 -11.31 -6.12 4.74
C LYS A 172 -11.20 -6.67 6.16
N TYR A 173 -10.85 -7.94 6.33
CA TYR A 173 -10.71 -8.56 7.65
C TYR A 173 -9.25 -8.74 8.05
N ALA A 174 -8.42 -9.18 7.10
CA ALA A 174 -7.00 -9.34 7.25
C ALA A 174 -6.36 -9.39 5.87
N GLY A 175 -5.07 -9.07 5.80
CA GLY A 175 -4.31 -9.14 4.57
C GLY A 175 -2.81 -9.20 4.85
N VAL A 176 -2.07 -9.69 3.86
CA VAL A 176 -0.61 -9.60 3.82
C VAL A 176 -0.23 -8.97 2.49
N GLU A 177 0.54 -7.90 2.55
CA GLU A 177 1.06 -7.21 1.38
C GLU A 177 2.56 -7.49 1.27
N ILE A 178 3.00 -8.01 0.12
CA ILE A 178 4.41 -8.17 -0.19
C ILE A 178 4.85 -7.00 -1.06
N LYS A 179 5.55 -6.04 -0.46
CA LYS A 179 6.11 -4.89 -1.17
C LYS A 179 7.48 -5.21 -1.76
N THR A 180 7.54 -5.36 -3.07
CA THR A 180 8.78 -5.64 -3.82
C THR A 180 9.09 -4.60 -4.89
N ASN A 181 8.10 -3.80 -5.28
CA ASN A 181 8.25 -2.75 -6.27
C ASN A 181 8.64 -1.43 -5.59
N LYS A 182 9.33 -0.56 -6.34
CA LYS A 182 9.48 0.83 -5.92
C LYS A 182 8.14 1.54 -6.15
N ASP A 183 7.63 2.17 -5.10
CA ASP A 183 6.47 3.07 -5.14
C ASP A 183 6.84 4.39 -5.84
#